data_AF-A0A7S0MI16-F1
#
_entry.id   AF-A0A7S0MI16-F1
#
_cell.length_a   1.000
_cell.length_b   1.000
_cell.length_c   1.000
_cell.angle_alpha   90.00
_cell.angle_beta   90.00
_cell.angle_gamma   90.00
#
_symmetry.space_group_name_H-M   'P 1'
#
loop_
_entity.id
_entity.type
_entity.pdbx_description
1 polymer ?
#
loop_
_entity_poly.entity_id
_entity_poly.type
_entity_poly.pdbx_seq_one_letter_code
_entity_poly.pdbx_strand_id
1 'polypeptide(L)'
;WDRSQCNDCPVGKYSTKTSVLFEESCQLCPEGRFSNLTGSTECLVCSATTFAPSQGATSCSQCPEHSDSIASMGTQCICQFPFKGAILKVGDMCSRYFEDSIVWKLGLVGISCIETCQALNMTCSSAVSSSLDSIQKLLLVANITSTECNFVTGSGSHLAPHRFGAGRSSCYYRSTPSYSCYAWDPFFQRFCSCIPK
;
A
#
# COMPACT_ATOMS: atom_id res chain seq x y z
N TRP A 1 1.07 -54.46 23.06
CA TRP A 1 1.27 -53.00 23.13
C TRP A 1 -0.08 -52.34 22.97
N ASP A 2 -0.49 -51.54 23.95
CA ASP A 2 -1.77 -50.84 23.95
C ASP A 2 -1.72 -49.70 22.91
N ARG A 3 -2.72 -49.66 22.02
CA ARG A 3 -2.81 -48.73 20.87
C ARG A 3 -3.37 -47.36 21.31
N SER A 4 -3.62 -47.18 22.60
CA SER A 4 -4.32 -46.05 23.22
C SER A 4 -3.50 -44.78 23.46
N GLN A 5 -2.18 -44.80 23.21
CA GLN A 5 -1.31 -43.63 23.44
C GLN A 5 -0.95 -42.86 22.15
N CYS A 6 -1.51 -43.25 21.01
CA CYS A 6 -1.34 -42.50 19.77
C CYS A 6 -2.33 -41.32 19.75
N ASN A 7 -1.80 -40.12 19.90
CA ASN A 7 -2.53 -38.86 19.79
C ASN A 7 -2.33 -38.26 18.39
N ASP A 8 -3.42 -37.77 17.82
CA ASP A 8 -3.39 -36.99 16.58
C ASP A 8 -3.04 -35.53 16.91
N CYS A 9 -2.31 -34.88 16.00
CA CYS A 9 -2.04 -33.46 16.17
C CYS A 9 -3.34 -32.65 16.03
N PRO A 10 -3.66 -31.74 16.97
CA PRO A 10 -4.84 -30.91 16.82
C PRO A 10 -4.68 -29.95 15.62
N VAL A 11 -5.80 -29.38 15.18
CA VAL A 11 -5.82 -28.33 14.17
C VAL A 11 -4.85 -27.19 14.53
N GLY A 12 -4.26 -26.57 13.50
CA GLY A 12 -3.20 -25.57 13.66
C GLY A 12 -1.82 -26.16 13.97
N LYS A 13 -1.71 -27.47 14.21
CA LYS A 13 -0.44 -28.19 14.33
C LYS A 13 -0.31 -29.28 13.27
N TYR A 14 0.92 -29.76 13.07
CA TYR A 14 1.26 -30.88 12.21
C TYR A 14 2.39 -31.72 12.80
N SER A 15 2.55 -32.95 12.32
CA SER A 15 3.71 -33.79 12.58
C SER A 15 4.08 -34.59 11.34
N THR A 16 5.36 -34.78 11.05
CA THR A 16 5.77 -35.64 9.92
C THR A 16 5.40 -37.12 10.12
N LYS A 17 4.90 -37.50 11.31
CA LYS A 17 4.39 -38.82 11.64
C LYS A 17 2.86 -38.80 11.68
N THR A 18 2.22 -39.87 11.22
CA THR A 18 0.76 -40.04 11.19
C THR A 18 0.12 -40.02 12.58
N SER A 19 0.87 -40.33 13.63
CA SER A 19 0.42 -40.22 15.03
C SER A 19 1.62 -39.95 15.94
N VAL A 20 1.43 -39.18 17.00
CA VAL A 20 2.46 -38.88 18.01
C VAL A 20 2.10 -39.47 19.37
N LEU A 21 3.08 -39.71 20.24
CA LEU A 21 2.82 -40.16 21.61
C LEU A 21 2.34 -39.01 22.49
N PHE A 22 2.84 -37.79 22.24
CA PHE A 22 2.53 -36.59 23.01
C PHE A 22 2.18 -35.45 22.06
N GLU A 23 1.15 -34.66 22.39
CA GLU A 23 0.71 -33.50 21.59
C GLU A 23 1.82 -32.44 21.43
N GLU A 24 2.73 -32.34 22.41
CA GLU A 24 3.91 -31.47 22.39
C GLU A 24 4.88 -31.80 21.26
N SER A 25 4.80 -33.02 20.70
CA SER A 25 5.57 -33.43 19.53
C SER A 25 5.02 -32.86 18.22
N CYS A 26 3.83 -32.23 18.25
CA CYS A 26 3.24 -31.56 17.11
C CYS A 26 3.79 -30.14 16.98
N GLN A 27 4.23 -29.79 15.78
CA GLN A 27 4.75 -28.47 15.45
C GLN A 27 3.59 -27.56 15.05
N LEU A 28 3.62 -26.29 15.49
CA LEU A 28 2.66 -25.30 15.00
C LEU A 28 2.85 -25.09 13.50
N CYS A 29 1.76 -24.90 12.78
CA CYS A 29 1.86 -24.43 11.40
C CYS A 29 2.59 -23.09 11.37
N PRO A 30 3.62 -22.93 10.52
CA PRO A 30 4.29 -21.65 10.39
C PRO A 30 3.35 -20.60 9.80
N GLU A 31 3.71 -19.33 9.92
CA GLU A 31 3.00 -18.24 9.24
C GLU A 31 2.84 -18.51 7.74
N GLY A 32 1.73 -18.01 7.18
CA GLY A 32 1.32 -18.29 5.81
C GLY A 32 0.84 -19.71 5.54
N ARG A 33 0.73 -20.54 6.58
CA ARG A 33 0.18 -21.89 6.50
C ARG A 33 -0.85 -22.15 7.58
N PHE A 34 -1.71 -23.12 7.32
CA PHE A 34 -2.75 -23.54 8.24
C PHE A 34 -2.93 -25.06 8.24
N SER A 35 -3.55 -25.57 9.30
CA SER A 35 -4.00 -26.96 9.39
C SER A 35 -5.42 -26.96 9.94
N ASN A 36 -6.39 -27.35 9.13
CA ASN A 36 -7.80 -27.42 9.52
C ASN A 36 -8.26 -28.84 9.88
N LEU A 37 -7.36 -29.84 9.80
CA LEU A 37 -7.66 -31.24 10.10
C LEU A 37 -6.82 -31.73 11.27
N THR A 38 -7.44 -32.51 12.15
CA THR A 38 -6.72 -33.29 13.17
C THR A 38 -5.88 -34.39 12.50
N GLY A 39 -4.69 -34.64 13.03
CA GLY A 39 -3.76 -35.63 12.49
C GLY A 39 -3.02 -35.18 11.23
N SER A 40 -3.02 -33.87 10.93
CA SER A 40 -2.35 -33.34 9.74
C SER A 40 -0.85 -33.63 9.76
N THR A 41 -0.34 -34.15 8.64
CA THR A 41 1.09 -34.43 8.50
C THR A 41 1.88 -33.27 7.91
N GLU A 42 1.19 -32.27 7.40
CA GLU A 42 1.73 -31.05 6.83
C GLU A 42 0.73 -29.90 6.99
N CYS A 43 1.22 -28.66 6.85
CA CYS A 43 0.36 -27.48 6.83
C CYS A 43 0.14 -27.00 5.40
N LEU A 44 -1.12 -26.73 5.08
CA LEU A 44 -1.58 -26.18 3.81
C LEU A 44 -1.17 -24.72 3.70
N VAL A 45 -0.80 -24.29 2.50
CA VAL A 45 -0.43 -22.89 2.24
C VAL A 45 -1.69 -22.05 2.06
N CYS A 46 -1.69 -20.83 2.59
CA CYS A 46 -2.73 -19.87 2.28
C CYS A 46 -2.71 -19.52 0.78
N SER A 47 -3.86 -19.67 0.12
CA SER A 47 -4.00 -19.31 -1.29
C SER A 47 -3.82 -17.80 -1.49
N ALA A 48 -3.67 -17.39 -2.75
CA ALA A 48 -3.73 -15.98 -3.09
C ALA A 48 -5.00 -15.34 -2.49
N THR A 49 -4.90 -14.04 -2.20
CA THR A 49 -5.93 -13.24 -1.52
C THR A 49 -6.21 -13.62 -0.05
N THR A 50 -5.44 -14.55 0.54
CA THR A 50 -5.58 -14.95 1.95
C THR A 50 -4.24 -14.98 2.69
N PHE A 51 -4.28 -14.83 4.01
CA PHE A 51 -3.09 -14.82 4.84
C PHE A 51 -3.29 -15.44 6.23
N ALA A 52 -2.21 -15.96 6.81
CA ALA A 52 -2.11 -16.45 8.18
C ALA A 52 -0.93 -15.74 8.86
N PRO A 53 -1.17 -14.63 9.57
CA PRO A 53 -0.11 -13.77 10.09
C PRO A 53 0.61 -14.31 11.32
N SER A 54 0.10 -15.39 11.91
CA SER A 54 0.63 -16.00 13.13
C SER A 54 0.74 -17.50 12.97
N GLN A 55 1.68 -18.09 13.70
CA GLN A 55 1.79 -19.54 13.77
C GLN A 55 0.55 -20.18 14.39
N GLY A 56 0.33 -21.46 14.11
CA GLY A 56 -0.78 -22.21 14.68
C GLY A 56 -2.13 -21.95 14.02
N ALA A 57 -2.15 -21.31 12.85
CA ALA A 57 -3.39 -20.97 12.18
C ALA A 57 -4.20 -22.23 11.80
N THR A 58 -5.49 -22.23 12.11
CA THR A 58 -6.41 -23.30 11.73
C THR A 58 -7.12 -23.02 10.40
N SER A 59 -7.03 -21.78 9.92
CA SER A 59 -7.55 -21.30 8.65
C SER A 59 -6.80 -20.04 8.21
N CYS A 60 -6.92 -19.68 6.94
CA CYS A 60 -6.41 -18.41 6.43
C CYS A 60 -7.49 -17.33 6.53
N SER A 61 -7.08 -16.12 6.88
CA SER A 61 -7.92 -14.92 6.86
C SER A 61 -7.92 -14.29 5.48
N GLN A 62 -9.05 -13.75 5.03
CA GLN A 62 -9.11 -12.99 3.77
C GLN A 62 -8.32 -11.69 3.89
N CYS A 63 -7.65 -11.31 2.82
CA CYS A 63 -7.09 -9.97 2.70
C CYS A 63 -8.23 -8.94 2.69
N PRO A 64 -8.12 -7.84 3.45
CA PRO A 64 -9.12 -6.77 3.40
C PRO A 64 -9.12 -6.08 2.03
N GLU A 65 -10.14 -5.26 1.79
CA GLU A 65 -10.28 -4.52 0.54
C GLU A 65 -9.00 -3.76 0.16
N HIS A 66 -8.74 -3.71 -1.15
CA HIS A 66 -7.56 -3.07 -1.74
C HIS A 66 -6.22 -3.69 -1.32
N SER A 67 -6.21 -4.95 -0.89
CA SER A 67 -4.98 -5.70 -0.65
C SER A 67 -5.05 -7.12 -1.20
N ASP A 68 -3.89 -7.67 -1.53
CA ASP A 68 -3.76 -9.06 -1.96
C ASP A 68 -2.49 -9.70 -1.40
N SER A 69 -2.54 -11.01 -1.22
CA SER A 69 -1.38 -11.85 -0.93
C SER A 69 -1.10 -12.76 -2.11
N ILE A 70 0.17 -13.14 -2.29
CA ILE A 70 0.58 -14.15 -3.25
C ILE A 70 0.49 -15.51 -2.56
N ALA A 71 0.02 -16.54 -3.28
CA ALA A 71 -0.15 -17.90 -2.75
C ALA A 71 1.13 -18.53 -2.15
N SER A 72 2.32 -17.97 -2.41
CA SER A 72 3.61 -18.42 -1.84
C SER A 72 4.07 -17.63 -0.62
N MET A 73 3.38 -16.53 -0.28
CA MET A 73 3.76 -15.56 0.76
C MET A 73 2.57 -15.16 1.63
N GLY A 74 1.63 -16.08 1.90
CA GLY A 74 0.43 -15.83 2.69
C GLY A 74 0.68 -15.42 4.15
N THR A 75 1.84 -14.89 4.50
CA THR A 75 2.15 -14.32 5.83
C THR A 75 1.54 -12.92 5.99
N GLN A 76 1.34 -12.18 4.89
CA GLN A 76 0.79 -10.83 4.88
C GLN A 76 0.05 -10.53 3.58
N CYS A 77 -0.81 -9.50 3.60
CA CYS A 77 -1.36 -8.90 2.37
C CYS A 77 -0.61 -7.60 2.05
N ILE A 78 -0.40 -7.32 0.78
CA ILE A 78 0.19 -6.07 0.30
C ILE A 78 -0.92 -5.19 -0.23
N CYS A 79 -0.96 -3.93 0.22
CA CYS A 79 -1.93 -2.96 -0.29
C CYS A 79 -1.64 -2.66 -1.75
N GLN A 80 -2.68 -2.73 -2.56
CA GLN A 80 -2.65 -2.38 -3.96
C GLN A 80 -2.80 -0.88 -4.14
N PHE A 81 -2.16 -0.35 -5.17
CA PHE A 81 -2.36 1.03 -5.60
C PHE A 81 -3.85 1.29 -5.86
N PRO A 82 -4.46 2.40 -5.37
CA PRO A 82 -3.84 3.63 -4.85
C PRO A 82 -3.63 3.68 -3.32
N PHE A 83 -3.61 2.53 -2.65
CA PHE A 83 -3.36 2.42 -1.22
C PHE A 83 -1.91 2.00 -0.93
N LYS A 84 -1.48 2.16 0.31
CA LYS A 84 -0.14 1.87 0.79
C LYS A 84 -0.18 1.02 2.06
N GLY A 85 0.91 0.27 2.27
CA GLY A 85 1.14 -0.53 3.46
C GLY A 85 1.06 -2.03 3.22
N ALA A 86 1.14 -2.78 4.31
CA ALA A 86 0.93 -4.21 4.36
C ALA A 86 0.03 -4.54 5.55
N ILE A 87 -0.80 -5.56 5.40
CA ILE A 87 -1.71 -6.09 6.41
C ILE A 87 -0.96 -7.20 7.11
N LEU A 88 -0.56 -6.95 8.35
CA LEU A 88 0.24 -7.88 9.15
C LEU A 88 -0.60 -8.61 10.19
N LYS A 89 -1.81 -8.12 10.49
CA LYS A 89 -2.74 -8.72 11.45
C LYS A 89 -4.17 -8.59 10.96
N VAL A 90 -5.03 -9.49 11.45
CA VAL A 90 -6.47 -9.41 11.21
C VAL A 90 -7.02 -8.13 11.85
N GLY A 91 -7.75 -7.34 11.06
CA GLY A 91 -8.29 -6.04 11.47
C GLY A 91 -7.48 -4.83 10.99
N ASP A 92 -6.25 -5.03 10.49
CA ASP A 92 -5.52 -3.97 9.80
C ASP A 92 -6.23 -3.60 8.49
N MET A 93 -6.09 -2.34 8.07
CA MET A 93 -6.67 -1.83 6.82
C MET A 93 -5.63 -1.07 6.00
N CYS A 94 -5.82 -1.06 4.69
CA CYS A 94 -4.99 -0.28 3.79
C CYS A 94 -5.17 1.22 4.00
N SER A 95 -4.06 1.95 3.97
CA SER A 95 -4.06 3.41 4.13
C SER A 95 -3.93 4.09 2.79
N ARG A 96 -4.59 5.25 2.59
CA ARG A 96 -4.38 6.06 1.38
C ARG A 96 -3.02 6.77 1.43
N TYR A 97 -2.49 7.12 0.26
CA TYR A 97 -1.29 7.97 0.18
C TYR A 97 -1.53 9.39 0.72
N PHE A 98 -2.70 9.93 0.43
CA PHE A 98 -3.12 11.28 0.82
C PHE A 98 -4.44 11.22 1.59
N GLU A 99 -4.60 12.12 2.56
CA GLU A 99 -5.85 12.33 3.29
C GLU A 99 -6.94 12.92 2.39
N ASP A 100 -8.21 12.62 2.70
CA ASP A 100 -9.37 13.13 1.96
C ASP A 100 -9.54 14.65 2.08
N SER A 101 -8.95 15.26 3.11
CA SER A 101 -8.93 16.69 3.32
C SER A 101 -8.09 17.43 2.26
N ILE A 102 -7.19 16.72 1.55
CA ILE A 102 -6.30 17.31 0.56
C ILE A 102 -7.03 17.42 -0.79
N VAL A 103 -7.23 18.64 -1.24
CA VAL A 103 -7.73 18.95 -2.58
C VAL A 103 -6.55 19.20 -3.50
N TRP A 104 -6.37 18.32 -4.49
CA TRP A 104 -5.37 18.51 -5.53
C TRP A 104 -5.90 19.37 -6.67
N LYS A 105 -5.09 20.33 -7.12
CA LYS A 105 -5.34 21.11 -8.34
C LYS A 105 -4.11 21.18 -9.21
N LEU A 106 -4.33 21.15 -10.51
CA LEU A 106 -3.31 21.53 -11.48
C LEU A 106 -3.37 23.05 -11.67
N GLY A 107 -2.36 23.76 -11.17
CA GLY A 107 -2.23 25.21 -11.35
C GLY A 107 -2.09 25.59 -12.81
N LEU A 108 -2.57 26.79 -13.17
CA LEU A 108 -2.33 27.35 -14.49
C LEU A 108 -0.85 27.74 -14.65
N VAL A 109 -0.38 27.79 -15.89
CA VAL A 109 0.96 28.28 -16.20
C VAL A 109 1.12 29.72 -15.72
N GLY A 110 2.27 30.05 -15.13
CA GLY A 110 2.53 31.38 -14.55
C GLY A 110 1.86 31.65 -13.20
N ILE A 111 1.09 30.70 -12.65
CA ILE A 111 0.38 30.85 -11.38
C ILE A 111 1.02 29.98 -10.30
N SER A 112 1.20 30.54 -9.11
CA SER A 112 1.75 29.82 -7.95
C SER A 112 0.70 28.90 -7.31
N CYS A 113 1.16 27.94 -6.49
CA CYS A 113 0.22 27.09 -5.77
C CYS A 113 -0.52 27.82 -4.65
N ILE A 114 0.04 28.93 -4.14
CA ILE A 114 -0.67 29.79 -3.19
C ILE A 114 -1.89 30.40 -3.85
N GLU A 115 -1.72 31.04 -5.01
CA GLU A 115 -2.82 31.66 -5.74
C GLU A 115 -3.86 30.60 -6.16
N THR A 116 -3.40 29.45 -6.62
CA THR A 116 -4.27 28.31 -6.99
C THR A 116 -5.14 27.85 -5.81
N CYS A 117 -4.56 27.70 -4.62
CA CYS A 117 -5.31 27.26 -3.44
C CYS A 117 -6.15 28.39 -2.81
N GLN A 118 -5.70 29.64 -2.88
CA GLN A 118 -6.45 30.80 -2.41
C GLN A 118 -7.75 30.98 -3.20
N ALA A 119 -7.76 30.68 -4.50
CA ALA A 119 -8.97 30.67 -5.32
C ALA A 119 -10.04 29.67 -4.83
N LEU A 120 -9.64 28.67 -4.02
CA LEU A 120 -10.52 27.70 -3.36
C LEU A 120 -10.81 28.04 -1.89
N ASN A 121 -10.35 29.19 -1.39
CA ASN A 121 -10.34 29.54 0.03
C ASN A 121 -9.54 28.55 0.90
N MET A 122 -8.50 27.92 0.35
CA MET A 122 -7.65 26.92 1.00
C MET A 122 -6.20 27.42 1.13
N THR A 123 -5.35 26.69 1.84
CA THR A 123 -3.90 26.97 1.96
C THR A 123 -3.08 25.93 1.22
N CYS A 124 -1.94 26.34 0.66
CA CYS A 124 -1.01 25.41 0.03
C CYS A 124 -0.13 24.72 1.08
N SER A 125 0.02 23.39 0.98
CA SER A 125 0.89 22.62 1.86
C SER A 125 2.18 22.20 1.17
N SER A 126 3.29 22.85 1.51
CA SER A 126 4.60 22.46 0.97
C SER A 126 4.98 21.03 1.36
N ALA A 127 4.62 20.58 2.56
CA ALA A 127 4.90 19.23 3.03
C ALA A 127 4.18 18.18 2.17
N VAL A 128 2.88 18.36 1.93
CA VAL A 128 2.10 17.42 1.10
C VAL A 128 2.58 17.42 -0.33
N SER A 129 2.79 18.59 -0.93
CA SER A 129 3.33 18.67 -2.30
C SER A 129 4.74 18.07 -2.41
N SER A 130 5.58 18.21 -1.38
CA SER A 130 6.91 17.60 -1.36
C SER A 130 6.87 16.07 -1.31
N SER A 131 5.77 15.49 -0.82
CA SER A 131 5.61 14.04 -0.73
C SER A 131 5.21 13.38 -2.06
N LEU A 132 4.98 14.15 -3.13
CA LEU A 132 4.85 13.65 -4.51
C LEU A 132 6.22 13.29 -5.10
N ASP A 133 6.86 12.31 -4.49
CA ASP A 133 8.26 11.93 -4.66
C ASP A 133 8.46 10.63 -5.46
N SER A 134 7.39 10.06 -5.99
CA SER A 134 7.43 8.82 -6.77
C SER A 134 6.45 8.85 -7.93
N ILE A 135 6.72 7.97 -8.91
CA ILE A 135 5.87 7.78 -10.09
C ILE A 135 4.42 7.46 -9.67
N GLN A 136 4.24 6.53 -8.72
CA GLN A 136 2.92 6.10 -8.26
C GLN A 136 2.11 7.25 -7.67
N LYS A 137 2.72 8.04 -6.77
CA LYS A 137 2.02 9.16 -6.14
C LYS A 137 1.67 10.26 -7.14
N LEU A 138 2.55 10.53 -8.10
CA LEU A 138 2.24 11.51 -9.16
C LEU A 138 1.11 11.03 -10.06
N LEU A 139 1.11 9.76 -10.47
CA LEU A 139 0.03 9.20 -11.28
C LEU A 139 -1.31 9.19 -10.53
N LEU A 140 -1.30 8.96 -9.22
CA LEU A 140 -2.48 9.11 -8.37
C LEU A 140 -3.04 10.54 -8.45
N VAL A 141 -2.19 11.54 -8.22
CA VAL A 141 -2.63 12.95 -8.26
C VAL A 141 -3.04 13.38 -9.66
N ALA A 142 -2.31 12.93 -10.70
CA ALA A 142 -2.67 13.19 -12.08
C ALA A 142 -4.06 12.63 -12.41
N ASN A 143 -4.39 11.42 -11.95
CA ASN A 143 -5.73 10.86 -12.11
C ASN A 143 -6.80 11.71 -11.38
N ILE A 144 -6.53 12.13 -10.13
CA ILE A 144 -7.44 12.99 -9.35
C ILE A 144 -7.70 14.32 -10.07
N THR A 145 -6.67 14.91 -10.68
CA THR A 145 -6.79 16.18 -11.42
C THR A 145 -7.14 15.98 -12.90
N SER A 146 -7.55 14.77 -13.31
CA SER A 146 -7.89 14.42 -14.70
C SER A 146 -6.82 14.86 -15.70
N THR A 147 -5.56 14.66 -15.34
CA THR A 147 -4.38 15.14 -16.03
C THR A 147 -3.65 13.99 -16.70
N GLU A 148 -3.47 14.08 -18.02
CA GLU A 148 -2.73 13.06 -18.77
C GLU A 148 -1.21 13.22 -18.59
N CYS A 149 -0.57 12.11 -18.20
CA CYS A 149 0.86 11.98 -17.97
C CYS A 149 1.40 10.73 -18.70
N ASN A 150 1.66 10.86 -20.01
CA ASN A 150 2.19 9.79 -20.87
C ASN A 150 3.66 9.48 -20.57
N PHE A 151 4.40 10.47 -20.05
CA PHE A 151 5.78 10.30 -19.63
C PHE A 151 5.94 10.83 -18.21
N VAL A 152 6.42 9.99 -17.30
CA VAL A 152 6.65 10.35 -15.91
C VAL A 152 8.11 10.12 -15.55
N THR A 153 8.77 11.15 -15.05
CA THR A 153 10.16 11.04 -14.57
C THR A 153 10.43 11.92 -13.37
N GLY A 154 11.54 11.69 -12.66
CA GLY A 154 11.94 12.50 -11.52
C GLY A 154 12.60 13.81 -11.96
N SER A 155 12.33 14.89 -11.23
CA SER A 155 12.97 16.19 -11.41
C SER A 155 13.48 16.73 -10.08
N GLY A 156 14.74 17.16 -10.07
CA GLY A 156 15.36 17.83 -8.92
C GLY A 156 15.03 19.30 -8.83
N SER A 157 14.23 19.83 -9.76
CA SER A 157 13.79 21.23 -9.77
C SER A 157 12.90 21.52 -8.57
N HIS A 158 13.07 22.71 -7.98
CA HIS A 158 12.21 23.21 -6.92
C HIS A 158 10.76 23.45 -7.39
N LEU A 159 10.53 23.46 -8.72
CA LEU A 159 9.22 23.58 -9.34
C LEU A 159 8.41 22.27 -9.33
N ALA A 160 9.09 21.12 -9.28
CA ALA A 160 8.43 19.82 -9.21
C ALA A 160 7.70 19.62 -7.87
N PRO A 161 6.53 18.95 -7.86
CA PRO A 161 5.87 18.26 -8.97
C PRO A 161 5.17 19.18 -9.98
N HIS A 162 5.37 18.92 -11.27
CA HIS A 162 4.87 19.77 -12.36
C HIS A 162 4.61 19.00 -13.65
N ARG A 163 3.83 19.60 -14.55
CA ARG A 163 3.51 19.13 -15.90
C ARG A 163 3.88 20.20 -16.92
N PHE A 164 4.32 19.79 -18.10
CA PHE A 164 4.59 20.73 -19.20
C PHE A 164 3.29 21.32 -19.77
N GLY A 165 3.17 22.64 -19.80
CA GLY A 165 1.92 23.36 -20.11
C GLY A 165 1.53 23.44 -21.58
N ALA A 166 2.46 23.26 -22.53
CA ALA A 166 2.17 23.42 -23.97
C ALA A 166 1.65 22.13 -24.64
N GLY A 167 0.63 21.50 -24.03
CA GLY A 167 -0.02 20.30 -24.59
C GLY A 167 0.81 19.01 -24.52
N ARG A 168 1.97 19.01 -23.86
CA ARG A 168 2.78 17.80 -23.65
C ARG A 168 2.33 17.08 -22.39
N SER A 169 2.12 15.78 -22.47
CA SER A 169 1.76 14.92 -21.32
C SER A 169 2.99 14.43 -20.55
N SER A 170 4.02 15.26 -20.43
CA SER A 170 5.21 14.97 -19.63
C SER A 170 5.02 15.54 -18.23
N CYS A 171 5.05 14.67 -17.24
CA CYS A 171 4.86 15.00 -15.83
C CYS A 171 6.11 14.61 -15.05
N TYR A 172 6.44 15.41 -14.06
CA TYR A 172 7.66 15.27 -13.30
C TYR A 172 7.33 15.20 -11.82
N TYR A 173 7.65 14.07 -11.20
CA TYR A 173 7.59 13.94 -9.75
C TYR A 173 8.88 14.51 -9.15
N ARG A 174 8.86 14.70 -7.85
CA ARG A 174 9.94 15.35 -7.12
C ARG A 174 11.06 14.37 -6.75
N SER A 175 12.31 14.67 -7.04
CA SER A 175 13.46 13.82 -6.65
C SER A 175 14.36 14.40 -5.55
N THR A 176 14.14 15.65 -5.11
CA THR A 176 14.85 16.33 -4.02
C THR A 176 13.85 16.93 -3.03
N PRO A 177 14.17 17.32 -1.78
CA PRO A 177 13.16 17.78 -0.81
C PRO A 177 12.75 19.28 -0.86
N SER A 178 13.39 20.14 -1.65
CA SER A 178 13.09 21.59 -1.79
C SER A 178 11.80 22.00 -2.56
N TYR A 179 10.60 21.92 -1.97
CA TYR A 179 9.35 22.41 -2.59
C TYR A 179 8.96 23.81 -2.08
N SER A 180 8.52 24.70 -2.98
CA SER A 180 7.97 25.99 -2.61
C SER A 180 6.56 26.20 -3.17
N CYS A 181 5.60 26.52 -2.31
CA CYS A 181 4.25 26.95 -2.71
C CYS A 181 4.25 28.28 -3.50
N TYR A 182 5.24 29.15 -3.25
CA TYR A 182 5.36 30.47 -3.88
C TYR A 182 5.93 30.42 -5.30
N ALA A 183 6.62 29.34 -5.65
CA ALA A 183 7.26 29.24 -6.96
C ALA A 183 6.21 29.14 -8.09
N TRP A 184 6.55 29.71 -9.24
CA TRP A 184 5.74 29.64 -10.46
C TRP A 184 6.68 29.56 -11.66
N ASP A 185 6.16 29.15 -12.81
CA ASP A 185 6.94 29.01 -14.03
C ASP A 185 6.09 29.31 -15.28
N PRO A 186 6.63 30.00 -16.29
CA PRO A 186 5.90 30.39 -17.50
C PRO A 186 5.69 29.24 -18.52
N PHE A 187 6.19 28.04 -18.26
CA PHE A 187 6.04 26.87 -19.14
C PHE A 187 5.41 25.67 -18.43
N PHE A 188 5.49 25.60 -17.11
CA PHE A 188 5.01 24.46 -16.35
C PHE A 188 3.75 24.77 -15.53
N GLN A 189 2.81 23.84 -15.57
CA GLN A 189 1.70 23.75 -14.62
C GLN A 189 2.17 22.99 -13.39
N ARG A 190 1.72 23.36 -12.20
CA ARG A 190 2.18 22.74 -10.94
C ARG A 190 1.07 21.93 -10.30
N PHE A 191 1.40 20.77 -9.75
CA PHE A 191 0.45 20.02 -8.91
C PHE A 191 0.46 20.64 -7.51
N CYS A 192 -0.66 21.26 -7.14
CA CYS A 192 -0.82 22.01 -5.91
C CYS A 192 -1.69 21.23 -4.94
N SER A 193 -1.16 21.00 -3.73
CA SER A 193 -1.94 20.45 -2.63
C SER A 193 -2.57 21.58 -1.83
N CYS A 194 -3.91 21.63 -1.85
CA CYS A 194 -4.69 22.61 -1.12
C CYS A 194 -5.33 21.92 0.08
N ILE A 195 -5.09 22.43 1.28
CA ILE A 195 -5.65 21.93 2.53
C ILE A 195 -6.55 22.99 3.19
N PRO A 196 -7.53 22.59 4.02
CA PRO A 196 -8.32 23.54 4.79
C PRO A 196 -7.44 24.48 5.62
N LYS A 197 -7.92 25.70 5.83
CA LYS A 197 -7.29 26.68 6.71
C LYS A 197 -7.34 26.24 8.17
#